data_AF-A0A735RMD3-F1
#
_entry.id   AF-A0A735RMD3-F1
#
_cell.length_a   1.000
_cell.length_b   1.000
_cell.length_c   1.000
_cell.angle_alpha   90.00
_cell.angle_beta   90.00
_cell.angle_gamma   90.00
#
_symmetry.space_group_name_H-M   'P 1'
#
loop_
_entity.id
_entity.type
_entity.pdbx_description
1 polymer ?
#
loop_
_entity_poly.entity_id
_entity_poly.type
_entity_poly.pdbx_seq_one_letter_code
_entity_poly.pdbx_strand_id
1 'polypeptide(L)'
;MKTAEEKLQRNFERQRMYQQRAIERQRKKQTSPEWRQAQYDKQRERQSRYIERAKNKPFKRGLKGRTPRAAERSLMDKIGALPCIACYVHGVINEVVSLHHINGRTITGAHAFVLPLCNHHHQYAAPPAIRAIYPWLVPVHADGNYGGRITFEAFNGTQEHLYNLCLEMIV
;
A
#
# COMPACT_ATOMS: atom_id res chain seq x y z
N MET A 1 -12.59 43.09 48.50
CA MET A 1 -12.42 42.05 47.45
C MET A 1 -11.71 42.68 46.27
N LYS A 2 -10.72 42.02 45.65
CA LYS A 2 -10.03 42.56 44.47
C LYS A 2 -10.98 42.61 43.26
N THR A 3 -10.90 43.67 42.47
CA THR A 3 -11.75 43.89 41.28
C THR A 3 -11.41 42.88 40.17
N ALA A 4 -12.29 42.75 39.18
CA ALA A 4 -12.07 41.84 38.05
C ALA A 4 -10.83 42.23 37.21
N GLU A 5 -10.60 43.53 37.05
CA GLU A 5 -9.47 44.10 36.32
C GLU A 5 -8.14 43.83 37.04
N GLU A 6 -8.09 43.99 38.36
CA GLU A 6 -6.91 43.68 39.18
C GLU A 6 -6.53 42.20 39.10
N LYS A 7 -7.52 41.29 39.01
CA LYS A 7 -7.28 39.86 38.84
C LYS A 7 -6.73 39.52 37.46
N LEU A 8 -7.22 40.19 36.41
CA LEU A 8 -6.77 40.00 35.03
C LEU A 8 -5.32 40.47 34.84
N GLN A 9 -4.99 41.65 35.36
CA GLN A 9 -3.65 42.22 35.28
C GLN A 9 -2.61 41.34 35.98
N ARG A 10 -2.94 40.82 37.17
CA ARG A 10 -2.10 39.87 37.91
C ARG A 10 -1.86 38.55 37.14
N ASN A 11 -2.83 38.10 36.35
CA ASN A 11 -2.65 36.90 35.53
C ASN A 11 -1.71 37.17 34.34
N PHE A 12 -1.85 38.31 33.67
CA PHE A 12 -0.94 38.71 32.59
C PHE A 12 0.51 38.86 33.05
N GLU A 13 0.73 39.53 34.18
CA GLU A 13 2.06 39.69 34.77
C GLU A 13 2.69 38.35 35.13
N ARG A 14 1.89 37.45 35.72
CA ARG A 14 2.34 36.10 36.07
C ARG A 14 2.71 35.31 34.81
N GLN A 15 1.92 35.41 33.74
CA GLN A 15 2.18 34.75 32.47
C GLN A 15 3.45 35.29 31.81
N ARG A 16 3.66 36.62 31.81
CA ARG A 16 4.92 37.24 31.35
C ARG A 16 6.13 36.77 32.14
N MET A 17 6.01 36.72 33.48
CA MET A 17 7.07 36.20 34.35
C MET A 17 7.41 34.74 34.06
N TYR A 18 6.41 33.88 33.85
CA TYR A 18 6.64 32.49 33.46
C TYR A 18 7.32 32.38 32.09
N GLN A 19 6.91 33.18 31.10
CA GLN A 19 7.54 33.21 29.78
C GLN A 19 9.00 33.67 29.87
N GLN A 20 9.30 34.75 30.61
CA GLN A 20 10.66 35.23 30.80
C GLN A 20 11.56 34.17 31.45
N ARG A 21 11.07 33.50 32.51
CA ARG A 21 11.79 32.40 33.17
C ARG A 21 11.99 31.18 32.26
N ALA A 22 11.06 30.92 31.33
CA ALA A 22 11.22 29.85 30.35
C ALA A 22 12.32 30.21 29.32
N ILE A 23 12.30 31.44 28.80
CA ILE A 23 13.29 31.95 27.85
C ILE A 23 14.69 31.94 28.47
N GLU A 24 14.83 32.41 29.71
CA GLU A 24 16.13 32.45 30.39
C GLU A 24 16.69 31.05 30.62
N ARG A 25 15.85 30.09 31.03
CA ARG A 25 16.24 28.68 31.16
C ARG A 25 16.68 28.08 29.82
N GLN A 26 15.99 28.43 28.73
CA GLN A 26 16.35 27.96 27.39
C GLN A 26 17.66 28.57 26.90
N ARG A 27 17.90 29.87 27.16
CA ARG A 27 19.18 30.53 26.87
C ARG A 27 20.33 29.88 27.63
N LYS A 28 20.19 29.67 28.94
CA LYS A 28 21.21 28.98 29.76
C LYS A 28 21.53 27.58 29.24
N LYS A 29 20.51 26.83 28.79
CA LYS A 29 20.70 25.53 28.13
C LYS A 29 21.49 25.65 26.83
N GLN A 30 21.17 26.62 25.97
CA GLN A 30 21.85 26.82 24.68
C GLN A 30 23.31 27.27 24.83
N THR A 31 23.64 27.99 25.90
CA THR A 31 25.03 28.40 26.19
C THR A 31 25.93 27.20 26.50
N SER A 32 25.38 26.13 27.10
CA SER A 32 26.13 24.90 27.39
C SER A 32 26.66 24.25 26.10
N PRO A 33 27.97 24.04 25.96
CA PRO A 33 28.57 23.32 24.83
C PRO A 33 28.04 21.88 24.72
N GLU A 34 27.85 21.20 25.85
CA GLU A 34 27.32 19.84 25.92
C GLU A 34 25.89 19.76 25.36
N TRP A 35 25.05 20.73 25.68
CA TRP A 35 23.68 20.78 25.16
C TRP A 35 23.65 20.98 23.65
N ARG A 36 24.53 21.84 23.11
CA ARG A 36 24.68 22.04 21.66
C ARG A 36 25.13 20.76 20.97
N GLN A 37 26.15 20.08 21.53
CA GLN A 37 26.64 18.81 21.00
C GLN A 37 25.52 17.74 20.99
N ALA A 38 24.77 17.61 22.08
CA ALA A 38 23.64 16.68 22.17
C ALA A 38 22.52 16.99 21.16
N GLN A 39 22.29 18.26 20.79
CA GLN A 39 21.36 18.59 19.70
C GLN A 39 21.89 18.16 18.34
N TYR A 40 23.18 18.37 18.07
CA TYR A 40 23.80 17.90 16.83
C TYR A 40 23.75 16.38 16.70
N ASP A 41 24.05 15.66 17.78
CA ASP A 41 23.99 14.20 17.78
C ASP A 41 22.57 13.68 17.55
N LYS A 42 21.55 14.30 18.17
CA LYS A 42 20.14 14.02 17.88
C LYS A 42 19.77 14.28 16.42
N GLN A 43 20.27 15.37 15.83
CA GLN A 43 20.03 15.67 14.42
C GLN A 43 20.68 14.62 13.51
N ARG A 44 21.93 14.22 13.81
CA ARG A 44 22.63 13.16 13.07
C ARG A 44 21.94 11.81 13.18
N GLU A 45 21.50 11.42 14.37
CA GLU A 45 20.75 10.19 14.59
C GLU A 45 19.42 10.20 13.83
N ARG A 46 18.73 11.35 13.78
CA ARG A 46 17.51 11.50 12.98
C ARG A 46 17.78 11.33 11.48
N GLN A 47 18.88 11.91 10.99
CA GLN A 47 19.30 11.77 9.60
C GLN A 47 19.70 10.33 9.27
N SER A 48 20.48 9.66 10.13
CA SER A 48 20.88 8.27 9.90
C SER A 48 19.68 7.34 9.81
N ARG A 49 18.71 7.48 10.74
CA ARG A 49 17.44 6.72 10.70
C ARG A 49 16.64 6.98 9.42
N TYR A 50 16.64 8.20 8.91
CA TYR A 50 15.96 8.52 7.64
C TYR A 50 16.65 7.84 6.45
N ILE A 51 17.98 7.89 6.39
CA ILE A 51 18.78 7.24 5.35
C ILE A 51 18.58 5.73 5.39
N GLU A 52 18.60 5.12 6.56
CA GLU A 52 18.38 3.69 6.75
C GLU A 52 16.98 3.27 6.29
N ARG A 53 15.93 4.02 6.66
CA ARG A 53 14.56 3.78 6.18
C ARG A 53 14.43 3.92 4.66
N ALA A 54 15.14 4.88 4.06
CA ALA A 54 15.14 5.07 2.62
C ALA A 54 15.83 3.90 1.90
N LYS A 55 16.97 3.42 2.41
CA LYS A 55 17.69 2.25 1.90
C LYS A 55 16.86 0.97 1.97
N ASN A 56 16.12 0.80 3.07
CA ASN A 56 15.29 -0.39 3.31
C ASN A 56 13.85 -0.24 2.82
N LYS A 57 13.55 0.78 2.00
CA LYS A 57 12.19 0.99 1.50
C LYS A 57 11.86 -0.11 0.50
N PRO A 58 10.83 -0.96 0.74
CA PRO A 58 10.47 -2.00 -0.19
C PRO A 58 10.03 -1.39 -1.52
N PHE A 59 10.58 -1.89 -2.62
CA PHE A 59 10.16 -1.53 -3.97
C PHE A 59 8.75 -2.11 -4.20
N LYS A 60 7.73 -1.25 -4.25
CA LYS A 60 6.37 -1.68 -4.54
C LYS A 60 6.14 -1.62 -6.05
N ARG A 61 5.91 -2.76 -6.69
CA ARG A 61 5.40 -2.83 -8.06
C ARG A 61 3.95 -2.32 -8.06
N GLY A 62 3.68 -1.27 -8.84
CA GLY A 62 2.33 -0.73 -9.05
C GLY A 62 2.00 0.52 -8.22
N LEU A 63 1.11 1.35 -8.78
CA LEU A 63 0.64 2.59 -8.16
C LEU A 63 -0.36 2.30 -7.02
N LYS A 64 -0.32 3.13 -5.98
CA LYS A 64 -1.31 3.08 -4.89
C LYS A 64 -2.69 3.46 -5.43
N GLY A 65 -3.68 2.60 -5.18
CA GLY A 65 -5.08 2.83 -5.56
C GLY A 65 -5.93 3.52 -4.49
N ARG A 66 -7.22 3.67 -4.77
CA ARG A 66 -8.26 4.03 -3.79
C ARG A 66 -8.40 2.92 -2.73
N THR A 67 -8.95 3.25 -1.58
CA THR A 67 -9.37 2.25 -0.59
C THR A 67 -10.73 1.65 -1.02
N PRO A 68 -10.89 0.31 -1.02
CA PRO A 68 -12.17 -0.33 -1.33
C PRO A 68 -13.28 0.09 -0.37
N ARG A 69 -14.50 0.26 -0.87
CA ARG A 69 -15.73 0.40 -0.06
C ARG A 69 -16.11 -0.96 0.53
N ALA A 70 -17.01 -0.96 1.52
CA ALA A 70 -17.44 -2.19 2.19
C ALA A 70 -18.03 -3.24 1.21
N ALA A 71 -18.91 -2.84 0.29
CA ALA A 71 -19.47 -3.74 -0.71
C ALA A 71 -18.40 -4.29 -1.69
N GLU A 72 -17.46 -3.43 -2.13
CA GLU A 72 -16.34 -3.87 -2.98
C GLU A 72 -15.44 -4.87 -2.24
N ARG A 73 -15.16 -4.61 -0.95
CA ARG A 73 -14.38 -5.54 -0.11
C ARG A 73 -15.05 -6.90 -0.01
N SER A 74 -16.35 -6.93 0.32
CA SER A 74 -17.08 -8.19 0.47
C SER A 74 -17.06 -9.02 -0.82
N LEU A 75 -17.22 -8.39 -1.98
CA LEU A 75 -17.12 -9.07 -3.27
C LEU A 75 -15.69 -9.54 -3.56
N MET A 76 -14.67 -8.70 -3.30
CA MET A 76 -13.26 -9.10 -3.43
C MET A 76 -12.92 -10.31 -2.57
N ASP A 77 -13.44 -10.38 -1.35
CA ASP A 77 -13.16 -11.48 -0.43
C ASP A 77 -13.79 -12.79 -0.95
N LYS A 78 -15.03 -12.72 -1.48
CA LYS A 78 -15.67 -13.87 -2.15
C LYS A 78 -14.89 -14.35 -3.37
N ILE A 79 -14.52 -13.43 -4.26
CA ILE A 79 -13.73 -13.76 -5.47
C ILE A 79 -12.34 -14.29 -5.07
N GLY A 80 -11.72 -13.70 -4.05
CA GLY A 80 -10.40 -14.09 -3.58
C GLY A 80 -10.35 -15.46 -2.88
N ALA A 81 -11.51 -16.02 -2.53
CA ALA A 81 -11.63 -17.38 -2.00
C ALA A 81 -11.74 -18.45 -3.11
N LEU A 82 -11.93 -18.05 -4.37
CA LEU A 82 -11.93 -18.96 -5.51
C LEU A 82 -10.51 -19.38 -5.91
N PRO A 83 -10.33 -20.56 -6.53
CA PRO A 83 -9.07 -20.91 -7.16
C PRO A 83 -8.77 -19.98 -8.34
N CYS A 84 -7.57 -20.10 -8.89
CA CYS A 84 -7.14 -19.35 -10.07
C CYS A 84 -8.12 -19.59 -11.20
N ILE A 85 -8.87 -18.56 -11.59
CA ILE A 85 -9.94 -18.70 -12.58
C ILE A 85 -9.37 -19.09 -13.95
N ALA A 86 -8.16 -18.62 -14.27
CA ALA A 86 -7.48 -18.99 -15.50
C ALA A 86 -6.93 -20.43 -15.47
N CYS A 87 -6.60 -21.00 -14.31
CA CYS A 87 -6.32 -22.44 -14.21
C CYS A 87 -7.60 -23.26 -14.34
N TYR A 88 -8.69 -22.77 -13.74
CA TYR A 88 -9.98 -23.46 -13.67
C TYR A 88 -10.56 -23.74 -15.05
N VAL A 89 -10.48 -22.78 -16.00
CA VAL A 89 -10.96 -22.99 -17.39
C VAL A 89 -10.19 -24.09 -18.15
N HIS A 90 -9.01 -24.48 -17.68
CA HIS A 90 -8.24 -25.62 -18.21
C HIS A 90 -8.38 -26.89 -17.36
N GLY A 91 -9.35 -26.93 -16.45
CA GLY A 91 -9.60 -28.07 -15.56
C GLY A 91 -8.57 -28.23 -14.44
N VAL A 92 -7.79 -27.19 -14.14
CA VAL A 92 -6.76 -27.22 -13.08
C VAL A 92 -7.21 -26.37 -11.89
N ILE A 93 -7.16 -26.95 -10.69
CA ILE A 93 -7.44 -26.23 -9.45
C ILE A 93 -6.13 -25.73 -8.84
N ASN A 94 -6.02 -24.42 -8.66
CA ASN A 94 -4.90 -23.79 -7.94
C ASN A 94 -5.43 -22.73 -6.98
N GLU A 95 -5.40 -23.04 -5.69
CA GLU A 95 -5.98 -22.20 -4.63
C GLU A 95 -5.06 -21.04 -4.21
N VAL A 96 -3.80 -21.05 -4.64
CA VAL A 96 -2.83 -20.02 -4.26
C VAL A 96 -2.92 -18.85 -5.23
N VAL A 97 -3.78 -17.89 -4.87
CA VAL A 97 -4.13 -16.75 -5.73
C VAL A 97 -3.79 -15.39 -5.13
N SER A 98 -3.74 -14.41 -6.02
CA SER A 98 -3.74 -12.99 -5.69
C SER A 98 -4.73 -12.27 -6.60
N LEU A 99 -5.33 -11.19 -6.09
CA LEU A 99 -6.33 -10.45 -6.85
C LEU A 99 -5.67 -9.54 -7.89
N HIS A 100 -6.02 -9.76 -9.13
CA HIS A 100 -5.72 -8.92 -10.28
C HIS A 100 -6.85 -7.93 -10.52
N HIS A 101 -6.54 -6.65 -10.76
CA HIS A 101 -7.55 -5.62 -11.07
C HIS A 101 -7.67 -5.42 -12.58
N ILE A 102 -8.87 -5.58 -13.13
CA ILE A 102 -9.13 -5.46 -14.58
C ILE A 102 -9.12 -3.97 -15.00
N ASN A 103 -9.83 -3.12 -14.23
CA ASN A 103 -10.07 -1.72 -14.59
C ASN A 103 -9.29 -0.73 -13.72
N GLY A 104 -8.03 -1.06 -13.41
CA GLY A 104 -7.19 -0.25 -12.54
C GLY A 104 -7.69 -0.22 -11.08
N ARG A 105 -7.30 0.82 -10.31
CA ARG A 105 -7.54 0.86 -8.85
C ARG A 105 -8.14 2.16 -8.33
N THR A 106 -8.52 3.09 -9.21
CA THR A 106 -8.93 4.45 -8.82
C THR A 106 -10.39 4.75 -9.12
N ILE A 107 -10.94 4.20 -10.20
CA ILE A 107 -12.33 4.45 -10.60
C ILE A 107 -13.33 3.90 -9.57
N THR A 108 -14.54 4.46 -9.57
CA THR A 108 -15.66 3.91 -8.77
C THR A 108 -15.95 2.49 -9.24
N GLY A 109 -16.07 1.54 -8.31
CA GLY A 109 -16.29 0.14 -8.64
C GLY A 109 -15.02 -0.64 -9.05
N ALA A 110 -13.86 0.01 -9.17
CA ALA A 110 -12.61 -0.65 -9.63
C ALA A 110 -12.28 -1.95 -8.88
N HIS A 111 -12.60 -1.98 -7.60
CA HIS A 111 -12.30 -3.11 -6.73
C HIS A 111 -13.32 -4.26 -6.83
N ALA A 112 -14.49 -4.02 -7.43
CA ALA A 112 -15.43 -5.09 -7.76
C ALA A 112 -14.95 -5.91 -8.98
N PHE A 113 -14.22 -5.29 -9.90
CA PHE A 113 -13.71 -5.94 -11.12
C PHE A 113 -12.32 -6.51 -10.91
N VAL A 114 -12.27 -7.69 -10.28
CA VAL A 114 -11.04 -8.41 -9.98
C VAL A 114 -11.09 -9.87 -10.41
N LEU A 115 -9.92 -10.45 -10.68
CA LEU A 115 -9.75 -11.89 -10.95
C LEU A 115 -8.85 -12.53 -9.90
N PRO A 116 -9.17 -13.73 -9.40
CA PRO A 116 -8.25 -14.53 -8.59
C PRO A 116 -7.28 -15.23 -9.55
N LEU A 117 -6.02 -14.83 -9.54
CA LEU A 117 -5.00 -15.39 -10.43
C LEU A 117 -3.82 -15.94 -9.62
N CYS A 118 -3.34 -17.13 -10.02
CA CYS A 118 -2.10 -17.67 -9.48
C CYS A 118 -0.90 -16.83 -9.92
N ASN A 119 0.27 -17.06 -9.31
CA ASN A 119 1.48 -16.30 -9.60
C ASN A 119 1.83 -16.26 -11.11
N HIS A 120 1.61 -17.38 -11.80
CA HIS A 120 1.96 -17.55 -13.21
C HIS A 120 0.91 -17.08 -14.22
N HIS A 121 -0.32 -16.87 -13.76
CA HIS A 121 -1.34 -16.14 -14.52
C HIS A 121 -1.38 -14.66 -14.17
N HIS A 122 -0.78 -14.23 -13.05
CA HIS A 122 -0.79 -12.84 -12.62
C HIS A 122 0.46 -12.06 -13.04
N GLN A 123 1.66 -12.41 -12.56
CA GLN A 123 2.83 -11.53 -12.62
C GLN A 123 4.08 -12.12 -13.25
N TYR A 124 4.35 -13.41 -13.08
CA TYR A 124 5.65 -13.99 -13.39
C TYR A 124 5.53 -15.15 -14.37
N ALA A 125 6.35 -15.15 -15.41
CA ALA A 125 6.36 -16.26 -16.36
C ALA A 125 6.80 -17.55 -15.66
N ALA A 126 6.11 -18.66 -15.93
CA ALA A 126 6.60 -19.97 -15.51
C ALA A 126 7.91 -20.33 -16.25
N PRO A 127 8.73 -21.26 -15.70
CA PRO A 127 9.93 -21.73 -16.38
C PRO A 127 9.62 -22.24 -17.80
N PRO A 128 10.53 -22.07 -18.78
CA PRO A 128 10.29 -22.46 -20.18
C PRO A 128 9.81 -23.91 -20.36
N ALA A 129 10.38 -24.85 -19.61
CA ALA A 129 9.98 -26.26 -19.66
C ALA A 129 8.52 -26.48 -19.24
N ILE A 130 8.04 -25.74 -18.23
CA ILE A 130 6.64 -25.80 -17.78
C ILE A 130 5.71 -25.17 -18.82
N ARG A 131 6.13 -24.06 -19.43
CA ARG A 131 5.34 -23.38 -20.49
C ARG A 131 5.22 -24.20 -21.77
N ALA A 132 6.19 -25.08 -22.05
CA ALA A 132 6.08 -26.01 -23.17
C ALA A 132 4.97 -27.07 -22.95
N ILE A 133 4.71 -27.43 -21.68
CA ILE A 133 3.66 -28.39 -21.31
C ILE A 133 2.31 -27.68 -21.15
N TYR A 134 2.31 -26.48 -20.55
CA TYR A 134 1.13 -25.66 -20.31
C TYR A 134 1.24 -24.33 -21.05
N PRO A 135 0.99 -24.30 -22.37
CA PRO A 135 1.16 -23.09 -23.18
C PRO A 135 0.21 -21.95 -22.76
N TRP A 136 -0.88 -22.28 -22.08
CA TRP A 136 -1.85 -21.32 -21.54
C TRP A 136 -1.45 -20.69 -20.20
N LEU A 137 -0.37 -21.17 -19.56
CA LEU A 137 0.15 -20.65 -18.30
C LEU A 137 0.96 -19.36 -18.54
N VAL A 138 0.23 -18.33 -18.95
CA VAL A 138 0.73 -17.03 -19.39
C VAL A 138 0.35 -15.97 -18.36
N PRO A 139 1.25 -15.08 -17.93
CA PRO A 139 0.87 -14.02 -16.99
C PRO A 139 0.15 -12.86 -17.70
N VAL A 140 -0.93 -12.35 -17.11
CA VAL A 140 -1.70 -11.20 -17.62
C VAL A 140 -0.87 -9.91 -17.59
N HIS A 141 -0.02 -9.74 -16.58
CA HIS A 141 1.03 -8.72 -16.61
C HIS A 141 2.28 -9.31 -17.23
N ALA A 142 2.79 -8.68 -18.29
CA ALA A 142 3.99 -9.15 -18.96
C ALA A 142 5.18 -9.24 -17.98
N ASP A 143 5.96 -10.31 -18.13
CA ASP A 143 7.23 -10.54 -17.43
C ASP A 143 8.36 -10.48 -18.47
N GLY A 144 9.04 -9.34 -18.52
CA GLY A 144 9.88 -8.99 -19.66
C GLY A 144 9.05 -8.94 -20.95
N ASN A 145 9.43 -9.76 -21.93
CA ASN A 145 8.76 -9.85 -23.23
C ASN A 145 7.73 -10.99 -23.31
N TYR A 146 7.46 -11.69 -22.20
CA TYR A 146 6.55 -12.84 -22.18
C TYR A 146 5.22 -12.49 -21.48
N GLY A 147 4.12 -12.93 -22.09
CA GLY A 147 2.76 -12.75 -21.58
C GLY A 147 2.13 -11.41 -21.96
N GLY A 148 1.45 -10.78 -21.00
CA GLY A 148 0.67 -9.58 -21.24
C GLY A 148 -0.78 -9.90 -21.62
N ARG A 149 -1.65 -8.89 -21.44
CA ARG A 149 -3.11 -9.01 -21.58
C ARG A 149 -3.55 -9.72 -22.86
N ILE A 150 -3.03 -9.31 -24.01
CA ILE A 150 -3.45 -9.84 -25.31
C ILE A 150 -3.18 -11.35 -25.39
N THR A 151 -1.94 -11.75 -25.06
CA THR A 151 -1.53 -13.16 -25.06
C THR A 151 -2.30 -13.97 -24.01
N PHE A 152 -2.46 -13.42 -22.80
CA PHE A 152 -3.24 -14.05 -21.74
C PHE A 152 -4.68 -14.32 -22.19
N GLU A 153 -5.36 -13.31 -22.73
CA GLU A 153 -6.76 -13.42 -23.15
C GLU A 153 -6.94 -14.39 -24.33
N ALA A 154 -5.96 -14.46 -25.24
CA ALA A 154 -5.99 -15.40 -26.35
C ALA A 154 -5.97 -16.88 -25.91
N PHE A 155 -5.28 -17.20 -24.81
CA PHE A 155 -5.19 -18.58 -24.30
C PHE A 155 -6.27 -18.94 -23.27
N ASN A 156 -6.76 -17.96 -22.50
CA ASN A 156 -7.58 -18.22 -21.31
C ASN A 156 -9.01 -17.65 -21.41
N GLY A 157 -9.31 -16.86 -22.44
CA GLY A 157 -10.54 -16.08 -22.54
C GLY A 157 -10.37 -14.65 -22.04
N THR A 158 -11.30 -13.76 -22.41
CA THR A 158 -11.22 -12.34 -22.02
C THR A 158 -11.32 -12.19 -20.50
N GLN A 159 -10.69 -11.16 -19.94
CA GLN A 159 -10.81 -10.89 -18.50
C GLN A 159 -12.26 -10.68 -18.06
N GLU A 160 -13.09 -10.11 -18.93
CA GLU A 160 -14.54 -9.96 -18.70
C GLU A 160 -15.25 -11.31 -18.62
N HIS A 161 -14.94 -12.24 -19.54
CA HIS A 161 -15.49 -13.59 -19.49
C HIS A 161 -15.08 -14.32 -18.20
N LEU A 162 -13.79 -14.27 -17.84
CA LEU A 162 -13.27 -14.87 -16.61
C LEU A 162 -13.91 -14.24 -15.36
N TYR A 163 -14.19 -12.93 -15.39
CA TYR A 163 -14.88 -12.26 -14.29
C TYR A 163 -16.32 -12.76 -14.15
N ASN A 164 -17.05 -12.91 -15.26
CA ASN A 164 -18.41 -13.44 -15.23
C ASN A 164 -18.44 -14.89 -14.67
N LEU A 165 -17.47 -15.73 -15.03
CA LEU A 165 -17.32 -17.05 -14.43
C LEU A 165 -17.09 -16.97 -12.91
N CYS A 166 -16.27 -16.02 -12.44
CA CYS A 166 -16.09 -15.82 -10.99
C CYS A 166 -17.42 -15.46 -10.32
N LEU A 167 -18.24 -14.62 -10.95
CA LEU A 167 -19.56 -14.25 -10.42
C LEU A 167 -20.48 -15.47 -10.33
N GLU A 168 -20.52 -16.32 -11.35
CA GLU A 168 -21.32 -17.56 -11.34
C GLU A 168 -20.92 -18.51 -10.20
N MET A 169 -19.63 -18.54 -9.84
CA MET A 169 -19.11 -19.44 -8.79
C MET A 169 -19.36 -18.97 -7.35
N ILE A 170 -19.79 -17.72 -7.14
CA ILE A 170 -20.00 -17.13 -5.80
C ILE A 170 -21.46 -16.80 -5.48
N VAL A 171 -22.37 -17.18 -6.39
CA VAL A 171 -23.83 -17.09 -6.22
C VAL A 171 -24.32 -18.19 -5.29
#